data_AF-A0A966KFU1-F1
#
_entry.id   AF-A0A966KFU1-F1
#
_cell.length_a   1.000
_cell.length_b   1.000
_cell.length_c   1.000
_cell.angle_alpha   90.00
_cell.angle_beta   90.00
_cell.angle_gamma   90.00
#
_symmetry.space_group_name_H-M   'P 1'
#
loop_
_entity.id
_entity.type
_entity.pdbx_description
1 polymer ?
#
loop_
_entity_poly.entity_id
_entity_poly.type
_entity_poly.pdbx_seq_one_letter_code
_entity_poly.pdbx_strand_id
1 'polypeptide(L)' 'MPQGIHGVVLLDKPEGISSQTAVTIVKRAFGAEKAGHTGTLDP' A
#
# COMPACT_ATOMS: atom_id res chain seq x y z
N MET A 1 7.34 0.33 22.72
CA MET A 1 6.82 -0.02 21.38
C MET A 1 7.54 0.86 20.38
N PRO A 2 8.15 0.33 19.30
CA PRO A 2 8.63 1.19 18.22
C PRO A 2 7.46 2.06 17.71
N GLN A 3 7.75 3.32 17.36
CA GLN A 3 6.73 4.23 16.82
C GLN A 3 6.31 3.70 15.44
N GLY A 4 5.03 3.33 15.28
CA GLY A 4 4.49 2.86 14.01
C GLY A 4 4.47 3.95 12.94
N ILE A 5 4.48 3.55 11.67
CA ILE A 5 4.34 4.47 10.54
C ILE A 5 2.86 4.82 10.35
N HIS A 6 2.55 6.11 10.33
CA HIS A 6 1.22 6.64 10.09
C HIS A 6 1.29 7.69 8.98
N GLY A 7 0.57 7.48 7.88
CA GLY A 7 0.59 8.40 6.74
C GLY A 7 -0.25 7.90 5.56
N VAL A 8 -0.25 8.69 4.49
CA VAL A 8 -0.91 8.38 3.21
C VAL A 8 0.13 8.38 2.10
N VAL A 9 0.08 7.35 1.26
CA VAL A 9 0.88 7.26 0.04
C VAL A 9 -0.07 7.40 -1.15
N LEU A 10 0.14 8.45 -1.95
CA LEU A 10 -0.53 8.60 -3.24
C LEU A 10 0.24 7.75 -4.26
N LEU A 11 -0.23 6.52 -4.45
CA LEU A 11 0.39 5.56 -5.35
C LEU A 11 -0.26 5.65 -6.73
N ASP A 12 0.56 5.88 -7.75
CA ASP A 12 0.18 5.58 -9.13
C ASP A 12 0.30 4.06 -9.34
N LYS A 13 -0.84 3.37 -9.42
CA LYS A 13 -0.88 1.91 -9.48
C LYS A 13 -0.49 1.45 -10.89
N PRO A 14 0.55 0.61 -11.06
CA PRO A 14 0.86 0.07 -12.36
C PRO A 14 -0.28 -0.82 -12.90
N GLU A 15 -0.39 -0.89 -14.21
CA GLU A 15 -1.29 -1.82 -14.91
C GLU A 15 -0.85 -3.28 -14.71
N GLY A 16 -1.81 -4.20 -14.83
CA GLY A 16 -1.60 -5.63 -14.71
C GLY A 16 -1.46 -6.16 -13.27
N ILE A 17 -1.63 -5.31 -12.24
CA ILE A 17 -1.60 -5.76 -10.84
C ILE A 17 -2.87 -5.39 -10.08
N SER A 18 -3.29 -6.31 -9.21
CA SER A 18 -4.39 -6.05 -8.28
C SER A 18 -4.03 -4.92 -7.30
N SER A 19 -5.06 -4.21 -6.82
CA SER A 19 -4.91 -3.21 -5.75
C SER A 19 -4.31 -3.80 -4.47
N GLN A 20 -4.57 -5.07 -4.17
CA GLN A 20 -3.99 -5.78 -3.02
C GLN A 20 -2.48 -6.02 -3.17
N THR A 21 -2.03 -6.34 -4.38
CA THR A 21 -0.61 -6.48 -4.72
C THR A 21 0.10 -5.14 -4.51
N ALA A 22 -0.49 -4.05 -5.00
CA ALA A 22 0.05 -2.70 -4.84
C ALA A 22 0.24 -2.30 -3.37
N VAL A 23 -0.78 -2.50 -2.53
CA VAL A 23 -0.69 -2.26 -1.07
C VAL A 23 0.39 -3.12 -0.41
N THR A 24 0.55 -4.38 -0.83
CA THR A 24 1.57 -5.29 -0.27
C THR A 24 2.98 -4.80 -0.58
N ILE A 25 3.21 -4.28 -1.79
CA ILE A 25 4.49 -3.69 -2.19
C ILE A 25 4.79 -2.45 -1.34
N VAL A 26 3.84 -1.51 -1.24
CA VAL A 26 4.00 -0.29 -0.43
C VAL A 26 4.24 -0.64 1.05
N LYS A 27 3.47 -1.56 1.63
CA LYS A 27 3.64 -2.01 3.02
C LYS A 27 5.07 -2.49 3.29
N ARG A 28 5.62 -3.32 2.38
CA ARG A 28 6.99 -3.85 2.49
C ARG A 28 8.05 -2.76 2.29
N ALA A 29 7.87 -1.86 1.33
CA ALA A 29 8.81 -0.77 1.04
C ALA A 29 8.99 0.17 2.24
N PHE A 30 7.92 0.43 3.00
CA PHE A 30 7.98 1.26 4.20
C PHE A 30 8.23 0.47 5.49
N GLY A 31 8.22 -0.87 5.47
CA GLY A 31 8.27 -1.66 6.70
C GLY A 31 7.08 -1.43 7.63
N ALA A 32 5.91 -1.08 7.07
CA ALA A 32 4.72 -0.77 7.85
C ALA A 32 4.05 -2.03 8.41
N GLU A 33 3.58 -1.98 9.66
CA GLU A 33 2.88 -3.10 10.30
C GLU A 33 1.49 -3.35 9.66
N LYS A 34 0.83 -2.27 9.21
CA LYS A 34 -0.50 -2.29 8.58
C LYS A 34 -0.57 -1.28 7.44
N ALA A 35 -1.25 -1.66 6.36
CA ALA A 35 -1.56 -0.79 5.22
C ALA A 35 -2.87 -1.26 4.56
N GLY A 36 -3.52 -0.35 3.82
CA GLY A 36 -4.76 -0.61 3.07
C GLY A 36 -4.95 0.42 1.96
N HIS A 37 -5.96 0.22 1.11
CA HIS A 37 -6.37 1.18 0.09
C HIS A 37 -7.77 1.72 0.39
N THR A 38 -8.10 2.90 -0.15
CA THR A 38 -9.42 3.53 0.01
C THR A 38 -10.42 3.15 -1.08
N GLY A 39 -9.99 2.38 -2.08
CA GLY A 39 -10.82 1.86 -3.16
C GLY A 39 -10.02 0.93 -4.08
N THR A 40 -10.71 0.06 -4.80
CA THR A 40 -10.09 -0.85 -5.77
C THR A 40 -10.06 -0.20 -7.14
N LEU A 41 -8.92 -0.31 -7.83
CA LEU A 41 -8.78 -0.06 -9.26
C LEU A 41 -8.67 -1.38 -10.01
N ASP A 42 -9.15 -1.39 -11.25
CA ASP A 42 -8.99 -2.55 -12.15
C ASP A 42 -7.50 -2.91 -12.31
N PRO A 43 -7.20 -4.22 -12.51
CA PRO A 43 -5.83 -4.69 -12.66
C PRO A 43 -5.01 -3.95 -13.70
#